data_AF-A0A525VF86-F1
#
_entry.id   AF-A0A525VF86-F1
#
_cell.length_a   1.000
_cell.length_b   1.000
_cell.length_c   1.000
_cell.angle_alpha   90.00
_cell.angle_beta   90.00
_cell.angle_gamma   90.00
#
_symmetry.space_group_name_H-M   'P 1'
#
loop_
_entity.id
_entity.type
_entity.pdbx_description
1 polymer ?
#
loop_
_entity_poly.entity_id
_entity_poly.type
_entity_poly.pdbx_seq_one_letter_code
_entity_poly.pdbx_strand_id
1 'polypeptide(L)'
;MAVEHAPALSQFRVTLFVGPQPMEERPSAYSCVFNVKKRSWKGGIQVAVVLTRSDIDHLSADIDFPHWLTLALVDLAEEDRLSYQERAHELFIEAVCWCKLDLALQAGITHENQCLSDDTEIADVRNAVINRRNFITSYVASELDLALRDVTAL
;
A
#
# COMPACT_ATOMS: atom_id res chain seq x y z
N MET A 1 -12.65 27.83 -24.21
CA MET A 1 -12.88 27.38 -22.82
C MET A 1 -12.61 25.89 -22.79
N ALA A 2 -11.56 25.47 -22.07
CA ALA A 2 -11.22 24.06 -21.94
C ALA A 2 -12.26 23.42 -21.02
N VAL A 3 -12.90 22.36 -21.49
CA VAL A 3 -13.76 21.52 -20.67
C VAL A 3 -12.84 20.84 -19.66
N GLU A 4 -12.97 21.19 -18.38
CA GLU A 4 -12.38 20.42 -17.30
C GLU A 4 -12.95 19.00 -17.39
N HIS A 5 -12.13 18.09 -17.91
CA HIS A 5 -12.46 16.68 -17.87
C HIS A 5 -12.55 16.27 -16.40
N ALA A 6 -13.69 15.70 -16.01
CA ALA A 6 -13.81 14.99 -14.74
C ALA A 6 -12.58 14.07 -14.59
N PRO A 7 -11.94 14.01 -13.41
CA PRO A 7 -10.75 13.18 -13.21
C PRO A 7 -11.07 11.79 -13.72
N ALA A 8 -10.27 11.30 -14.66
CA ALA A 8 -10.56 10.04 -15.34
C ALA A 8 -10.74 8.98 -14.26
N LEU A 9 -11.99 8.52 -14.08
CA LEU A 9 -12.30 7.42 -13.18
C LEU A 9 -11.31 6.30 -13.50
N SER A 10 -10.61 5.80 -12.49
CA SER A 10 -9.65 4.72 -12.67
C SER A 10 -10.30 3.64 -13.54
N GLN A 11 -9.66 3.32 -14.67
CA GLN A 11 -10.21 2.34 -15.63
C GLN A 11 -10.31 0.95 -14.99
N PHE A 12 -9.65 0.76 -13.86
CA PHE A 12 -9.56 -0.48 -13.11
C PHE A 12 -10.34 -0.38 -11.80
N ARG A 13 -11.12 -1.42 -11.52
CA ARG A 13 -11.58 -1.74 -10.18
C ARG A 13 -10.57 -2.69 -9.57
N VAL A 14 -10.08 -2.34 -8.39
CA VAL A 14 -9.06 -3.11 -7.69
C VAL A 14 -9.56 -3.41 -6.28
N THR A 15 -9.38 -4.64 -5.85
CA THR A 15 -9.70 -5.08 -4.48
C THR A 15 -8.61 -6.01 -4.00
N LEU A 16 -8.16 -5.84 -2.74
CA LEU A 16 -7.28 -6.82 -2.11
C LEU A 16 -8.01 -8.18 -2.07
N PHE A 17 -7.34 -9.22 -2.53
CA PHE A 17 -7.83 -10.59 -2.49
C PHE A 17 -7.22 -11.33 -1.29
N VAL A 18 -5.89 -11.25 -1.15
CA VAL A 18 -5.13 -11.87 -0.06
C VAL A 18 -3.92 -11.00 0.27
N GLY A 19 -3.53 -10.93 1.54
CA GLY A 19 -2.30 -10.31 1.99
C GLY A 19 -2.50 -9.25 3.07
N PRO A 20 -1.40 -8.72 3.62
CA PRO A 20 -0.02 -9.09 3.30
C PRO A 20 0.33 -10.43 3.95
N GLN A 21 0.98 -11.32 3.21
CA GLN A 21 1.41 -12.61 3.74
C GLN A 21 2.89 -12.85 3.44
N PRO A 22 3.64 -13.43 4.39
CA PRO A 22 5.02 -13.86 4.13
C PRO A 22 5.03 -14.93 3.04
N MET A 23 6.05 -14.92 2.19
CA MET A 23 6.20 -15.95 1.16
C MET A 23 6.93 -17.18 1.72
N GLU A 24 6.34 -18.37 1.59
CA GLU A 24 6.91 -19.62 2.12
C GLU A 24 8.32 -19.90 1.59
N GLU A 25 8.54 -19.68 0.29
CA GLU A 25 9.82 -19.93 -0.38
C GLU A 25 10.84 -18.80 -0.15
N ARG A 26 10.37 -17.62 0.28
CA ARG A 26 11.18 -16.40 0.48
C ARG A 26 10.79 -15.72 1.79
N PRO A 27 11.34 -16.15 2.93
CA PRO A 27 10.94 -15.66 4.26
C PRO A 27 11.17 -14.16 4.46
N SER A 28 12.04 -13.54 3.66
CA SER A 28 12.32 -12.11 3.66
C SER A 28 11.44 -11.32 2.68
N ALA A 29 10.36 -11.90 2.15
CA ALA A 29 9.45 -11.25 1.23
C ALA A 29 7.99 -11.41 1.65
N TYR A 30 7.21 -10.37 1.36
CA TYR A 30 5.77 -10.33 1.58
C TYR A 30 5.06 -10.19 0.24
N SER A 31 3.84 -10.73 0.17
CA SER A 31 2.98 -10.60 -1.00
C SER A 31 1.60 -10.10 -0.66
N CYS A 32 1.06 -9.22 -1.52
CA CYS A 32 -0.36 -8.92 -1.60
C CYS A 32 -0.87 -9.32 -2.98
N VAL A 33 -1.99 -10.02 -3.04
CA VAL A 33 -2.68 -10.40 -4.28
C VAL A 33 -3.92 -9.54 -4.43
N PHE A 34 -4.06 -8.89 -5.58
CA PHE A 34 -5.20 -8.04 -5.89
C PHE A 34 -6.02 -8.62 -7.02
N ASN A 35 -7.34 -8.56 -6.90
CA ASN A 35 -8.22 -8.72 -8.05
C ASN A 35 -8.27 -7.38 -8.78
N VAL A 36 -7.90 -7.41 -10.07
CA VAL A 36 -7.92 -6.25 -10.95
C VAL A 36 -8.91 -6.50 -12.08
N LYS A 37 -9.83 -5.55 -12.29
CA LYS A 37 -10.83 -5.65 -13.36
C LYS A 37 -10.96 -4.35 -14.11
N LYS A 38 -10.67 -4.39 -15.41
CA LYS A 38 -10.99 -3.30 -16.35
C LYS A 38 -12.39 -3.50 -16.94
N ARG A 39 -13.12 -2.40 -17.20
CA ARG A 39 -14.47 -2.48 -17.81
C ARG A 39 -14.48 -3.19 -19.18
N SER A 40 -13.40 -3.08 -19.94
CA SER A 40 -13.26 -3.69 -21.27
C SER A 40 -12.82 -5.16 -21.25
N TRP A 41 -12.53 -5.72 -20.08
CA TRP A 41 -12.07 -7.09 -19.96
C TRP A 41 -13.22 -8.07 -19.75
N LYS A 42 -13.11 -9.25 -20.37
CA LYS A 42 -14.07 -10.34 -20.20
C LYS A 42 -14.04 -10.90 -18.76
N GLY A 43 -12.88 -10.85 -18.10
CA GLY A 43 -12.67 -11.31 -16.73
C GLY A 43 -11.86 -10.32 -15.89
N GLY A 44 -11.81 -10.57 -14.58
CA GLY A 44 -10.78 -9.98 -13.73
C GLY A 44 -9.52 -10.86 -13.77
N ILE A 45 -8.40 -10.28 -13.39
CA ILE A 45 -7.14 -11.00 -13.21
C ILE A 45 -6.69 -10.88 -11.76
N GLN A 46 -5.76 -11.73 -11.37
CA GLN A 46 -5.04 -11.63 -10.11
C GLN A 46 -3.63 -11.10 -10.37
N VAL A 47 -3.27 -10.05 -9.64
CA VAL A 47 -1.92 -9.47 -9.66
C VAL A 47 -1.30 -9.65 -8.29
N ALA A 48 -0.28 -10.49 -8.20
CA ALA A 48 0.56 -10.60 -7.02
C ALA A 48 1.58 -9.45 -7.02
N VAL A 49 1.76 -8.80 -5.88
CA VAL A 49 2.74 -7.74 -5.66
C VAL A 49 3.67 -8.19 -4.57
N VAL A 50 4.96 -8.26 -4.87
CA VAL A 50 5.98 -8.72 -3.94
C VAL A 50 6.83 -7.55 -3.47
N LEU A 51 7.11 -7.51 -2.17
CA LEU A 51 8.03 -6.59 -1.52
C LEU A 51 9.01 -7.37 -0.65
N THR A 52 10.28 -6.98 -0.66
CA THR A 52 11.25 -7.53 0.29
C THR A 52 11.13 -6.83 1.64
N ARG A 53 11.61 -7.47 2.70
CA ARG A 53 11.71 -6.87 4.04
C ARG A 53 12.55 -5.59 4.00
N SER A 54 13.65 -5.59 3.24
CA SER A 54 14.47 -4.40 3.04
C SER A 54 13.71 -3.26 2.38
N ASP A 55 12.89 -3.52 1.35
CA ASP A 55 12.07 -2.47 0.72
C ASP A 55 11.10 -1.88 1.74
N ILE A 56 10.43 -2.74 2.50
CA ILE A 56 9.47 -2.33 3.52
C ILE A 56 10.16 -1.45 4.58
N ASP A 57 11.29 -1.88 5.10
CA ASP A 57 12.02 -1.16 6.15
C ASP A 57 12.53 0.21 5.64
N HIS A 58 13.05 0.27 4.40
CA HIS A 58 13.51 1.51 3.78
C HIS A 58 12.35 2.48 3.50
N LEU A 59 11.25 2.01 2.90
CA LEU A 59 10.09 2.83 2.58
C LEU A 59 9.39 3.33 3.85
N SER A 60 9.35 2.52 4.90
CA SER A 60 8.83 2.89 6.21
C SER A 60 9.64 4.03 6.83
N ALA A 61 10.97 3.93 6.76
CA ALA A 61 11.87 4.98 7.23
C ALA A 61 11.75 6.27 6.40
N ASP A 62 11.61 6.18 5.08
CA ASP A 62 11.50 7.34 4.19
C ASP A 62 10.30 8.24 4.47
N ILE A 63 9.22 7.68 5.01
CA ILE A 63 8.02 8.43 5.40
C ILE A 63 7.88 8.62 6.91
N ASP A 64 8.92 8.26 7.67
CA ASP A 64 8.96 8.34 9.13
C ASP A 64 7.76 7.64 9.80
N PHE A 65 7.37 6.48 9.25
CA PHE A 65 6.20 5.74 9.67
C PHE A 65 6.28 5.25 11.14
N PRO A 66 7.44 4.74 11.65
CA PRO A 66 7.52 4.29 13.04
C PRO A 66 7.31 5.43 14.05
N HIS A 67 7.82 6.63 13.76
CA HIS A 67 7.62 7.80 14.61
C HIS A 67 6.15 8.22 14.61
N TRP A 68 5.55 8.34 13.43
CA TRP A 68 4.12 8.62 13.29
C TRP A 68 3.26 7.62 14.06
N LEU A 69 3.55 6.31 13.92
CA LEU A 69 2.80 5.25 14.59
C LEU A 69 2.93 5.35 16.12
N THR A 70 4.12 5.64 16.63
CA THR A 70 4.35 5.85 18.07
C THR A 70 3.46 6.97 18.61
N LEU A 71 3.34 8.08 17.87
CA LEU A 71 2.46 9.18 18.25
C LEU A 71 0.98 8.81 18.15
N ALA A 72 0.59 8.07 17.10
CA ALA A 72 -0.80 7.66 16.87
C ALA A 72 -1.32 6.70 17.96
N LEU A 73 -0.45 5.90 18.58
CA LEU A 73 -0.81 4.91 19.60
C LEU A 73 -0.62 5.40 21.05
N VAL A 74 -0.26 6.67 21.26
CA VAL A 74 0.14 7.17 22.59
C VAL A 74 -0.94 7.02 23.67
N ASP A 75 -2.22 7.17 23.29
CA ASP A 75 -3.35 7.08 24.22
C ASP A 75 -3.84 5.65 24.46
N LEU A 76 -3.32 4.67 23.71
CA LEU A 76 -3.67 3.26 23.91
C LEU A 76 -2.96 2.69 25.14
N ALA A 77 -3.64 1.76 25.79
CA ALA A 77 -3.09 0.95 26.87
C ALA A 77 -1.92 0.09 26.36
N GLU A 78 -0.91 -0.14 27.19
CA GLU A 78 0.33 -0.80 26.78
C GLU A 78 0.09 -2.23 26.27
N GLU A 79 -0.87 -2.93 26.87
CA GLU A 79 -1.32 -4.26 26.49
C GLU A 79 -1.86 -4.35 25.06
N ASP A 80 -2.47 -3.27 24.55
CA ASP A 80 -3.08 -3.25 23.22
C ASP A 80 -2.09 -2.82 22.14
N ARG A 81 -1.06 -2.03 22.50
CA ARG A 81 -0.12 -1.40 21.55
C ARG A 81 0.56 -2.39 20.62
N LEU A 82 0.98 -3.55 21.11
CA LEU A 82 1.69 -4.53 20.29
C LEU A 82 0.81 -5.02 19.12
N SER A 83 -0.45 -5.36 19.41
CA SER A 83 -1.38 -5.83 18.38
C SER A 83 -1.69 -4.75 17.32
N TYR A 84 -1.81 -3.49 17.77
CA TYR A 84 -1.97 -2.35 16.85
C TYR A 84 -0.73 -2.09 16.02
N GLN A 85 0.47 -2.25 16.60
CA GLN A 85 1.73 -2.10 15.86
C GLN A 85 1.88 -3.16 14.77
N GLU A 86 1.58 -4.42 15.10
CA GLU A 86 1.59 -5.52 14.13
C GLU A 86 0.59 -5.25 13.00
N ARG A 87 -0.64 -4.88 13.33
CA ARG A 87 -1.67 -4.57 12.33
C ARG A 87 -1.33 -3.33 11.51
N ALA A 88 -0.76 -2.30 12.12
CA ALA A 88 -0.30 -1.11 11.39
C ALA A 88 0.78 -1.45 10.36
N HIS A 89 1.69 -2.36 10.70
CA HIS A 89 2.73 -2.82 9.80
C HIS A 89 2.16 -3.60 8.61
N GLU A 90 1.17 -4.46 8.85
CA GLU A 90 0.44 -5.14 7.77
C GLU A 90 -0.24 -4.12 6.83
N LEU A 91 -0.99 -3.18 7.39
CA LEU A 91 -1.69 -2.15 6.62
C LEU A 91 -0.73 -1.25 5.83
N PHE A 92 0.45 -0.95 6.40
CA PHE A 92 1.51 -0.25 5.68
C PHE A 92 1.99 -1.05 4.46
N ILE A 93 2.27 -2.35 4.62
CA ILE A 93 2.67 -3.23 3.50
C ILE A 93 1.57 -3.27 2.43
N GLU A 94 0.30 -3.38 2.81
CA GLU A 94 -0.83 -3.32 1.88
C GLU A 94 -0.83 -2.01 1.07
N ALA A 95 -0.65 -0.87 1.74
CA ALA A 95 -0.63 0.45 1.11
C ALA A 95 0.56 0.63 0.15
N VAL A 96 1.74 0.10 0.49
CA VAL A 96 2.91 0.10 -0.41
C VAL A 96 2.66 -0.80 -1.62
N CYS A 97 2.10 -1.99 -1.42
CA CYS A 97 1.70 -2.90 -2.50
C CYS A 97 0.70 -2.24 -3.45
N TRP A 98 -0.25 -1.48 -2.92
CA TRP A 98 -1.18 -0.65 -3.70
C TRP A 98 -0.45 0.41 -4.54
N CYS A 99 0.54 1.11 -3.98
CA CYS A 99 1.33 2.10 -4.71
C CYS A 99 2.07 1.45 -5.90
N LYS A 100 2.70 0.29 -5.66
CA LYS A 100 3.40 -0.47 -6.71
C LYS A 100 2.45 -0.99 -7.78
N LEU A 101 1.28 -1.50 -7.39
CA LEU A 101 0.25 -1.92 -8.34
C LEU A 101 -0.24 -0.76 -9.19
N ASP A 102 -0.52 0.39 -8.58
CA ASP A 102 -1.03 1.57 -9.29
C ASP A 102 -0.03 2.08 -10.34
N LEU A 103 1.27 2.08 -10.04
CA LEU A 103 2.31 2.37 -11.03
C LEU A 103 2.26 1.40 -12.22
N ALA A 104 2.12 0.10 -11.96
CA ALA A 104 1.99 -0.90 -13.02
C ALA A 104 0.71 -0.69 -13.85
N LEU A 105 -0.42 -0.34 -13.21
CA LEU A 105 -1.67 -0.03 -13.92
C LEU A 105 -1.53 1.18 -14.83
N GLN A 106 -0.79 2.20 -14.41
CA GLN A 106 -0.49 3.39 -15.22
C GLN A 106 0.45 3.08 -16.38
N ALA A 107 1.45 2.22 -16.17
CA ALA A 107 2.35 1.74 -17.22
C ALA A 107 1.66 0.81 -18.23
N GLY A 108 0.52 0.22 -17.83
CA GLY A 108 -0.26 -0.70 -18.64
C GLY A 108 0.11 -2.15 -18.32
N ILE A 109 -0.87 -2.89 -17.80
CA ILE A 109 -0.73 -4.32 -17.52
C ILE A 109 -1.44 -5.18 -18.57
N THR A 110 -1.02 -6.44 -18.69
CA THR A 110 -1.68 -7.42 -19.56
C THR A 110 -2.99 -7.94 -18.93
N HIS A 111 -3.87 -8.51 -19.75
CA HIS A 111 -5.10 -9.16 -19.28
C HIS A 111 -4.84 -10.63 -18.93
N GLU A 112 -3.82 -10.87 -18.11
CA GLU A 112 -3.42 -12.20 -17.63
C GLU A 112 -3.00 -12.09 -16.16
N ASN A 113 -3.08 -13.20 -15.41
CA ASN A 113 -2.56 -13.22 -14.04
C ASN A 113 -1.05 -13.01 -14.07
N GLN A 114 -0.55 -12.17 -13.18
CA GLN A 114 0.87 -11.77 -13.21
C GLN A 114 1.41 -11.47 -11.81
N CYS A 115 2.73 -11.44 -11.70
CA CYS A 115 3.45 -11.12 -10.47
C CYS A 115 4.36 -9.92 -10.73
N LEU A 116 4.22 -8.88 -9.90
CA LEU A 116 5.12 -7.73 -9.85
C LEU A 116 6.25 -8.06 -8.87
N SER A 117 7.35 -8.58 -9.41
CA SER A 117 8.52 -8.98 -8.63
C SER A 117 9.22 -7.79 -7.96
N ASP A 118 10.05 -8.09 -6.98
CA ASP A 118 10.96 -7.19 -6.29
C ASP A 118 11.92 -6.44 -7.23
N ASP A 119 12.21 -6.95 -8.43
CA ASP A 119 13.05 -6.28 -9.44
C ASP A 119 12.42 -5.05 -10.10
N THR A 120 11.15 -4.75 -9.81
CA THR A 120 10.45 -3.57 -10.34
C THR A 120 11.12 -2.28 -9.84
N GLU A 121 11.18 -1.23 -10.67
CA GLU A 121 11.86 0.04 -10.42
C GLU A 121 11.50 0.66 -9.04
N ILE A 122 12.32 0.32 -8.03
CA ILE A 122 12.08 0.68 -6.63
C ILE A 122 12.06 2.19 -6.40
N ALA A 123 12.76 2.95 -7.24
CA ALA A 123 12.79 4.41 -7.18
C ALA A 123 11.40 5.02 -7.43
N ASP A 124 10.63 4.49 -8.37
CA ASP A 124 9.28 4.97 -8.64
C ASP A 124 8.31 4.60 -7.52
N VAL A 125 8.43 3.38 -6.98
CA VAL A 125 7.67 2.94 -5.81
C VAL A 125 7.97 3.84 -4.61
N ARG A 126 9.25 4.15 -4.38
CA ARG A 126 9.70 5.07 -3.32
C ARG A 126 9.10 6.46 -3.49
N ASN A 127 9.19 7.04 -4.68
CA ASN A 127 8.59 8.34 -4.98
C ASN A 127 7.07 8.33 -4.78
N ALA A 128 6.39 7.27 -5.23
CA ALA A 128 4.95 7.12 -5.04
C ALA A 128 4.57 7.04 -3.54
N VAL A 129 5.32 6.28 -2.74
CA VAL A 129 5.11 6.16 -1.29
C VAL A 129 5.33 7.50 -0.58
N ILE A 130 6.43 8.20 -0.88
CA ILE A 130 6.72 9.52 -0.30
C ILE A 130 5.61 10.52 -0.64
N ASN A 131 5.21 10.58 -1.91
CA ASN A 131 4.14 11.49 -2.37
C ASN A 131 2.76 11.14 -1.78
N ARG A 132 2.57 9.89 -1.33
CA ARG A 132 1.32 9.40 -0.75
C ARG A 132 1.39 9.21 0.76
N ARG A 133 2.43 9.71 1.44
CA ARG A 133 2.60 9.60 2.90
C ARG A 133 1.31 9.86 3.68
N ASN A 134 0.68 11.01 3.45
CA ASN A 134 -0.54 11.40 4.16
C ASN A 134 -1.71 10.46 3.90
N PHE A 135 -1.82 9.94 2.68
CA PHE A 135 -2.84 8.94 2.33
C PHE A 135 -2.58 7.64 3.08
N ILE A 136 -1.33 7.16 3.09
CA ILE A 136 -0.93 5.92 3.76
C ILE A 136 -1.21 6.00 5.27
N THR A 137 -0.76 7.07 5.93
CA THR A 137 -1.00 7.24 7.38
C THR A 137 -2.48 7.41 7.70
N SER A 138 -3.25 8.10 6.85
CA SER A 138 -4.69 8.24 7.05
C SER A 138 -5.44 6.93 6.85
N TYR A 139 -5.02 6.13 5.87
CA TYR A 139 -5.55 4.79 5.64
C TYR A 139 -5.29 3.88 6.85
N VAL A 140 -4.03 3.81 7.32
CA VAL A 140 -3.67 2.99 8.49
C VAL A 140 -4.46 3.43 9.73
N ALA A 141 -4.54 4.73 9.99
CA ALA A 141 -5.32 5.22 11.13
C ALA A 141 -6.80 4.86 11.03
N SER A 142 -7.40 5.01 9.84
CA SER A 142 -8.81 4.68 9.62
C SER A 142 -9.09 3.19 9.83
N GLU A 143 -8.22 2.30 9.34
CA GLU A 143 -8.38 0.85 9.47
C GLU A 143 -8.13 0.36 10.91
N LEU A 144 -7.38 1.13 11.71
CA LEU A 144 -7.16 0.89 13.13
C LEU A 144 -8.15 1.66 14.03
N ASP A 145 -9.13 2.36 13.46
CA ASP A 145 -10.07 3.22 14.20
C ASP A 145 -9.38 4.25 15.13
N LEU A 146 -8.23 4.76 14.69
CA LEU A 146 -7.46 5.77 15.42
C LEU A 146 -7.95 7.18 15.07
N ALA A 147 -8.16 8.01 16.08
CA ALA A 147 -8.41 9.43 15.88
C ALA A 147 -7.13 10.11 15.35
N LEU A 148 -7.12 10.46 14.06
CA LEU A 148 -6.08 11.30 13.48
C LEU A 148 -6.12 12.67 14.18
N ARG A 149 -5.19 12.90 15.10
CA ARG A 149 -4.89 14.26 15.56
C ARG A 149 -4.28 15.00 14.38
N ASP A 150 -4.65 16.26 14.16
CA ASP A 150 -4.04 17.10 13.13
C ASP A 150 -2.51 17.14 13.31
N VAL A 151 -1.79 16.32 12.55
CA VAL A 151 -0.30 16.29 12.53
C VAL A 151 0.26 17.41 11.64
N THR A 152 -0.57 18.35 11.21
CA THR A 152 -0.16 19.53 10.42
C THR A 152 0.61 20.57 11.25
N ALA A 153 0.88 20.29 12.51
CA ALA A 153 1.60 21.18 13.43
C ALA A 153 2.85 20.51 14.04
N LEU A 154 3.74 19.95 13.21
CA LEU A 154 5.15 19.70 13.57
C LEU A 154 6.07 19.97 12.38
#